data_AF-A0AAD7AIS5-F1
#
_entry.id   AF-A0AAD7AIS5-F1
#
_cell.length_a   1.000
_cell.length_b   1.000
_cell.length_c   1.000
_cell.angle_alpha   90.00
_cell.angle_beta   90.00
_cell.angle_gamma   90.00
#
_symmetry.space_group_name_H-M   'P 1'
#
loop_
_entity.id
_entity.type
_entity.pdbx_description
1 polymer ?
#
loop_
_entity_poly.entity_id
_entity_poly.type
_entity_poly.pdbx_seq_one_letter_code
_entity_poly.pdbx_strand_id
1 'polypeptide(L)'
;MTSLTSIIDVFCYCLPCCSERCSRLPLNSSSTVPPSPLPDSSPPLNPSSTVPPSPIPDSPPLNPSSTVPPSPLPEYPAPPSISIKTLDDAERHLSTIGPGDIVGFDLKWITVPKGPGHVKLSASKKKEKLRDQVLNASTFSIDWPNVPVCLAQIATANNPVYLLHMREIGALPVNFVRICLSPDILKVSTGLFSDGQQLWDHFRLNLFSAVSLGYAARLAYPKDILPNLPYGNEPGLLLVVQRVLKLHIGKALQTSAWDSIPLSDEQIHYAATDAHAALASYVVIQKELAECGFAVNDDWFMYDIVNCARVMRGKEAAWTAQCPWWSIDEHIFIGRS
;
A
#
# COMPACT_ATOMS: atom_id res chain seq x y z
N MET A 1 5.11 9.12 -23.84
CA MET A 1 5.39 9.78 -22.55
C MET A 1 4.31 10.83 -22.34
N THR A 2 3.19 10.41 -21.77
CA THR A 2 2.03 11.24 -21.42
C THR A 2 2.21 11.73 -19.99
N SER A 3 2.03 13.02 -19.77
CA SER A 3 2.41 13.73 -18.54
C SER A 3 1.40 13.48 -17.40
N LEU A 4 1.89 13.03 -16.24
CA LEU A 4 1.16 12.87 -14.95
C LEU A 4 0.64 14.20 -14.35
N THR A 5 0.68 15.31 -15.11
CA THR A 5 0.42 16.66 -14.62
C THR A 5 -1.01 16.89 -14.13
N SER A 6 -2.03 16.23 -14.69
CA SER A 6 -3.44 16.48 -14.31
C SER A 6 -3.76 16.11 -12.85
N ILE A 7 -3.16 15.03 -12.32
CA ILE A 7 -3.31 14.64 -10.90
C ILE A 7 -2.49 15.59 -10.02
N ILE A 8 -1.30 15.98 -10.49
CA ILE A 8 -0.36 16.83 -9.74
C ILE A 8 -0.88 18.27 -9.60
N ASP A 9 -1.53 18.83 -10.63
CA ASP A 9 -2.01 20.22 -10.63
C ASP A 9 -3.12 20.47 -9.60
N VAL A 10 -3.89 19.44 -9.23
CA VAL A 10 -4.88 19.53 -8.15
C VAL A 10 -4.22 19.56 -6.76
N PHE A 11 -3.04 18.96 -6.59
CA PHE A 11 -2.40 18.77 -5.28
C PHE A 11 -1.15 19.64 -5.03
N CYS A 12 -0.63 20.34 -6.04
CA CYS A 12 0.57 21.18 -5.94
C CYS A 12 0.42 22.44 -5.09
N TYR A 13 -0.79 22.83 -4.67
CA TYR A 13 -1.01 24.07 -3.89
C TYR A 13 -0.75 23.95 -2.38
N CYS A 14 -0.29 22.81 -1.86
CA CYS A 14 -0.24 22.57 -0.40
C CYS A 14 1.10 22.11 0.21
N LEU A 15 2.25 22.16 -0.49
CA LEU A 15 3.52 21.63 0.06
C LEU A 15 4.58 22.71 0.37
N PRO A 16 5.04 22.85 1.64
CA PRO A 16 6.24 23.61 1.98
C PRO A 16 7.53 22.90 1.54
N CYS A 17 8.55 23.69 1.23
CA CYS A 17 9.85 23.33 0.65
C CYS A 17 10.58 22.18 1.38
N CYS A 18 11.13 21.24 0.60
CA CYS A 18 11.75 19.97 1.01
C CYS A 18 13.12 20.13 1.73
N SER A 19 13.67 21.35 1.81
CA SER A 19 15.07 21.59 2.24
C SER A 19 15.35 21.28 3.71
N GLU A 20 14.37 21.39 4.61
CA GLU A 20 14.59 21.10 6.04
C GLU A 20 14.59 19.59 6.35
N ARG A 21 13.99 18.75 5.50
CA ARG A 21 13.78 17.31 5.79
C ARG A 21 14.96 16.42 5.42
N CYS A 22 15.73 16.76 4.39
CA CYS A 22 16.88 15.96 3.95
C CYS A 22 18.11 16.03 4.90
N SER A 23 18.12 16.94 5.87
CA SER A 23 19.28 17.20 6.73
C SER A 23 19.56 16.13 7.81
N ARG A 24 18.79 15.04 7.89
CA ARG A 24 18.85 14.09 9.04
C ARG A 24 18.82 12.60 8.68
N LEU A 25 19.22 12.21 7.48
CA LEU A 25 19.49 10.81 7.16
C LEU A 25 21.01 10.59 7.13
N PRO A 26 21.56 9.60 7.86
CA PRO A 26 23.00 9.35 7.85
C PRO A 26 23.41 8.83 6.47
N LEU A 27 24.09 9.67 5.70
CA LEU A 27 24.88 9.24 4.54
C LEU A 27 26.05 8.41 5.06
N ASN A 28 25.96 7.09 4.92
CA ASN A 28 27.02 6.20 5.35
C ASN A 28 28.13 6.19 4.29
N SER A 29 29.10 7.11 4.42
CA SER A 29 30.35 7.05 3.66
C SER A 29 31.30 6.07 4.34
N SER A 30 31.73 5.05 3.60
CA SER A 30 32.70 4.04 4.03
C SER A 30 33.98 4.66 4.60
N SER A 31 34.29 4.36 5.86
CA SER A 31 35.59 4.63 6.48
C SER A 31 36.09 3.38 7.19
N THR A 32 37.21 2.86 6.71
CA THR A 32 37.98 1.77 7.31
C THR A 32 38.74 2.30 8.52
N VAL A 33 38.46 1.76 9.72
CA VAL A 33 39.22 2.04 10.96
C VAL A 33 39.98 0.77 11.36
N PRO A 34 41.30 0.84 11.67
CA PRO A 34 42.09 -0.29 12.14
C PRO A 34 41.94 -0.52 13.66
N PRO A 35 42.29 -1.69 14.20
CA PRO A 35 42.07 -2.02 15.60
C PRO A 35 43.18 -1.45 16.50
N SER A 36 42.79 -0.90 17.64
CA SER A 36 43.69 -0.51 18.75
C SER A 36 43.54 -1.47 19.94
N PRO A 37 44.60 -1.62 20.78
CA PRO A 37 44.78 -2.79 21.62
C PRO A 37 44.21 -2.66 23.05
N LEU A 38 44.11 -3.84 23.69
CA LEU A 38 43.65 -4.10 25.05
C LEU A 38 44.40 -3.31 26.14
N PRO A 39 43.76 -2.95 27.27
CA PRO A 39 44.46 -2.50 28.46
C PRO A 39 44.61 -3.59 29.53
N ASP A 40 45.75 -3.47 30.20
CA ASP A 40 46.29 -4.26 31.29
C ASP A 40 45.74 -3.82 32.68
N SER A 41 46.23 -4.49 33.71
CA SER A 41 45.58 -4.85 34.96
C SER A 41 45.96 -4.01 36.20
N SER A 42 44.95 -3.76 37.06
CA SER A 42 44.99 -3.69 38.54
C SER A 42 45.69 -2.50 39.28
N PRO A 43 45.60 -2.35 40.63
CA PRO A 43 44.41 -2.15 41.51
C PRO A 43 44.64 -0.99 42.57
N PRO A 44 44.08 -1.01 43.81
CA PRO A 44 43.02 -0.12 44.31
C PRO A 44 43.47 0.93 45.36
N LEU A 45 42.57 1.82 45.82
CA LEU A 45 42.40 2.21 47.25
C LEU A 45 41.22 3.18 47.49
N ASN A 46 40.55 2.90 48.62
CA ASN A 46 39.38 3.43 49.36
C ASN A 46 39.53 4.91 49.88
N PRO A 47 38.64 5.47 50.74
CA PRO A 47 37.24 5.92 50.57
C PRO A 47 37.00 7.39 51.05
N SER A 48 35.73 7.81 51.09
CA SER A 48 35.15 8.94 51.85
C SER A 48 35.23 10.37 51.27
N SER A 49 34.08 10.87 50.81
CA SER A 49 33.44 12.04 51.44
C SER A 49 31.98 12.17 50.99
N THR A 50 31.08 12.19 51.96
CA THR A 50 29.66 12.47 51.83
C THR A 50 29.45 13.98 51.77
N VAL A 51 28.93 14.48 50.64
CA VAL A 51 28.41 15.85 50.52
C VAL A 51 26.90 15.74 50.28
N PRO A 52 26.05 16.35 51.12
CA PRO A 52 24.61 16.38 50.86
C PRO A 52 24.29 17.31 49.68
N PRO A 53 23.37 16.95 48.77
CA PRO A 53 22.99 17.81 47.66
C PRO A 53 22.19 19.02 48.15
N SER A 54 22.51 20.19 47.61
CA SER A 54 21.74 21.42 47.81
C SER A 54 20.33 21.31 47.22
N PRO A 55 19.32 21.98 47.79
CA PRO A 55 17.96 21.96 47.28
C PRO A 55 17.87 22.63 45.91
N ILE A 56 17.22 21.94 44.97
CA ILE A 56 16.92 22.42 43.61
C ILE A 56 15.86 23.52 43.74
N PRO A 57 16.05 24.71 43.14
CA PRO A 57 15.02 25.75 43.14
C PRO A 57 13.82 25.31 42.31
N ASP A 58 12.62 25.50 42.87
CA ASP A 58 11.34 25.16 42.26
C ASP A 58 11.23 25.73 40.84
N SER A 59 11.09 24.82 39.87
CA SER A 59 10.79 25.19 38.50
C SER A 59 9.37 25.76 38.44
N PRO A 60 9.14 26.89 37.73
CA PRO A 60 7.81 27.47 37.62
C PRO A 60 6.87 26.47 36.92
N PRO A 61 5.58 26.44 37.32
CA PRO A 61 4.62 25.49 36.76
C PRO A 61 4.54 25.64 35.24
N LEU A 62 4.75 24.53 34.54
CA LEU A 62 4.54 24.42 33.11
C LEU A 62 3.10 24.84 32.80
N ASN A 63 2.99 25.96 32.10
CA ASN A 63 1.74 26.52 31.62
C ASN A 63 1.02 25.42 30.80
N PRO A 64 -0.20 24.98 31.17
CA PRO A 64 -0.91 23.94 30.44
C PRO A 64 -1.16 24.46 29.03
N SER A 65 -0.39 23.91 28.09
CA SER A 65 -0.44 24.24 26.68
C SER A 65 -1.89 24.12 26.21
N SER A 66 -2.45 25.26 25.80
CA SER A 66 -3.74 25.37 25.12
C SER A 66 -3.68 24.49 23.88
N THR A 67 -4.16 23.27 24.00
CA THR A 67 -4.26 22.31 22.91
C THR A 67 -5.58 22.57 22.21
N VAL A 68 -5.60 23.61 21.38
CA VAL A 68 -6.63 23.74 20.35
C VAL A 68 -6.58 22.46 19.52
N PRO A 69 -7.68 21.67 19.45
CA PRO A 69 -7.66 20.46 18.64
C PRO A 69 -7.35 20.84 17.19
N PRO A 70 -6.47 20.09 16.50
CA PRO A 70 -6.13 20.40 15.12
C PRO A 70 -7.40 20.45 14.28
N SER A 71 -7.50 21.48 13.42
CA SER A 71 -8.62 21.61 12.50
C SER A 71 -8.80 20.32 11.70
N PRO A 72 -10.04 19.85 11.47
CA PRO A 72 -10.27 18.65 10.69
C PRO A 72 -9.68 18.79 9.29
N LEU A 73 -9.07 17.72 8.78
CA LEU A 73 -8.51 17.70 7.42
C LEU A 73 -9.64 17.90 6.39
N PRO A 74 -9.36 18.58 5.26
CA PRO A 74 -10.33 18.70 4.18
C PRO A 74 -10.69 17.33 3.60
N GLU A 75 -11.93 17.19 3.13
CA GLU A 75 -12.43 15.97 2.49
C GLU A 75 -11.77 15.78 1.11
N TYR A 76 -11.54 14.54 0.71
CA TYR A 76 -11.05 14.20 -0.61
C TYR A 76 -12.08 14.59 -1.69
N PRO A 77 -11.66 15.27 -2.77
CA PRO A 77 -12.60 15.69 -3.81
C PRO A 77 -13.15 14.48 -4.58
N ALA A 78 -14.42 14.54 -4.96
CA ALA A 78 -15.06 13.50 -5.77
C ALA A 78 -14.34 13.31 -7.12
N PRO A 79 -13.73 12.15 -7.37
CA PRO A 79 -13.11 11.90 -8.67
C PRO A 79 -14.20 11.61 -9.71
N PRO A 80 -14.00 12.04 -10.98
CA PRO A 80 -14.90 11.66 -12.05
C PRO A 80 -14.81 10.13 -12.26
N SER A 81 -15.97 9.51 -12.47
CA SER A 81 -16.06 8.05 -12.62
C SER A 81 -17.03 7.65 -13.72
N ILE A 82 -16.81 6.46 -14.27
CA ILE A 82 -17.70 5.81 -15.24
C ILE A 82 -18.09 4.44 -14.68
N SER A 83 -19.38 4.26 -14.45
CA SER A 83 -19.96 2.95 -14.12
C SER A 83 -20.11 2.11 -15.38
N ILE A 84 -19.36 1.02 -15.45
CA ILE A 84 -19.35 0.08 -16.56
C ILE A 84 -20.34 -1.05 -16.25
N LYS A 85 -21.36 -1.17 -17.10
CA LYS A 85 -22.51 -2.07 -16.91
C LYS A 85 -22.57 -3.19 -17.94
N THR A 86 -21.86 -3.05 -19.05
CA THR A 86 -21.87 -4.01 -20.16
C THR A 86 -20.45 -4.48 -20.47
N LEU A 87 -20.35 -5.66 -21.06
CA LEU A 87 -19.07 -6.19 -21.52
C LEU A 87 -18.44 -5.30 -22.60
N ASP A 88 -19.22 -4.84 -23.57
CA ASP A 88 -18.73 -3.99 -24.66
C ASP A 88 -18.18 -2.65 -24.16
N ASP A 89 -18.84 -2.03 -23.17
CA ASP A 89 -18.32 -0.82 -22.54
C ASP A 89 -17.03 -1.11 -21.76
N ALA A 90 -16.96 -2.25 -21.08
CA ALA A 90 -15.74 -2.67 -20.39
C ALA A 90 -14.56 -2.82 -21.37
N GLU A 91 -14.77 -3.50 -22.49
CA GLU A 91 -13.72 -3.67 -23.50
C GLU A 91 -13.31 -2.34 -24.12
N ARG A 92 -14.27 -1.47 -24.45
CA ARG A 92 -14.01 -0.16 -25.05
C ARG A 92 -13.21 0.76 -24.11
N HIS A 93 -13.59 0.84 -22.85
CA HIS A 93 -12.96 1.76 -21.91
C HIS A 93 -11.60 1.25 -21.43
N LEU A 94 -11.50 -0.04 -21.11
CA LEU A 94 -10.26 -0.61 -20.58
C LEU A 94 -9.20 -0.91 -21.64
N SER A 95 -9.54 -0.91 -22.94
CA SER A 95 -8.54 -1.03 -24.02
C SER A 95 -7.55 0.13 -24.06
N THR A 96 -7.87 1.26 -23.41
CA THR A 96 -7.02 2.44 -23.34
C THR A 96 -5.82 2.27 -22.37
N ILE A 97 -5.88 1.28 -21.47
CA ILE A 97 -4.85 1.04 -20.46
C ILE A 97 -3.79 0.09 -21.05
N GLY A 98 -2.58 0.57 -21.25
CA GLY A 98 -1.50 -0.13 -21.94
C GLY A 98 -0.27 -0.41 -21.08
N PRO A 99 0.72 -1.17 -21.62
CA PRO A 99 2.02 -1.33 -21.00
C PRO A 99 2.67 0.02 -20.63
N GLY A 100 3.25 0.10 -19.45
CA GLY A 100 3.84 1.32 -18.87
C GLY A 100 2.85 2.14 -18.03
N ASP A 101 1.55 1.82 -18.06
CA ASP A 101 0.58 2.54 -17.23
C ASP A 101 0.65 2.12 -15.76
N ILE A 102 0.36 3.09 -14.90
CA ILE A 102 0.18 2.92 -13.46
C ILE A 102 -1.29 3.20 -13.17
N VAL A 103 -1.96 2.25 -12.51
CA VAL A 103 -3.38 2.35 -12.18
C VAL A 103 -3.63 2.18 -10.69
N GLY A 104 -4.52 3.01 -10.15
CA GLY A 104 -5.09 2.76 -8.83
C GLY A 104 -6.06 1.59 -8.93
N PHE A 105 -5.97 0.62 -8.02
CA PHE A 105 -6.74 -0.61 -8.11
C PHE A 105 -7.39 -0.95 -6.77
N ASP A 106 -8.68 -1.29 -6.77
CA ASP A 106 -9.33 -1.79 -5.56
C ASP A 106 -10.46 -2.76 -5.95
N LEU A 107 -10.87 -3.60 -4.99
CA LEU A 107 -12.02 -4.50 -5.14
C LEU A 107 -12.99 -4.32 -3.99
N LYS A 108 -14.29 -4.49 -4.28
CA LYS A 108 -15.32 -4.69 -3.26
C LYS A 108 -15.98 -6.03 -3.42
N TRP A 109 -16.23 -6.68 -2.30
CA TRP A 109 -16.86 -7.99 -2.23
C TRP A 109 -17.81 -8.09 -1.05
N ILE A 110 -18.77 -9.00 -1.15
CA ILE A 110 -19.62 -9.40 -0.04
C ILE A 110 -19.00 -10.57 0.72
N THR A 111 -19.29 -10.68 2.02
CA THR A 111 -18.94 -11.88 2.78
C THR A 111 -20.05 -12.91 2.60
N VAL A 112 -19.81 -13.96 1.84
CA VAL A 112 -20.70 -15.13 1.82
C VAL A 112 -20.45 -15.98 3.08
N PRO A 113 -21.50 -16.36 3.83
CA PRO A 113 -21.37 -17.31 4.92
C PRO A 113 -20.71 -18.58 4.40
N LYS A 114 -19.61 -19.02 5.02
CA LYS A 114 -18.96 -20.27 4.64
C LYS A 114 -19.93 -21.42 4.93
N GLY A 115 -20.51 -22.00 3.88
CA GLY A 115 -21.24 -23.25 4.02
C GLY A 115 -20.33 -24.36 4.59
N PRO A 116 -20.89 -25.37 5.27
CA PRO A 116 -20.13 -26.51 5.75
C PRO A 116 -19.56 -27.29 4.55
N GLY A 117 -18.30 -27.07 4.19
CA GLY A 117 -17.67 -27.73 3.04
C GLY A 117 -16.49 -27.02 2.38
N HIS A 118 -16.17 -25.77 2.74
CA HIS A 118 -14.98 -25.10 2.20
C HIS A 118 -13.67 -25.71 2.75
N VAL A 119 -13.15 -26.72 2.06
CA VAL A 119 -11.83 -27.30 2.32
C VAL A 119 -10.76 -26.32 1.81
N LYS A 120 -9.91 -25.81 2.70
CA LYS A 120 -8.70 -25.08 2.30
C LYS A 120 -7.78 -26.04 1.54
N LEU A 121 -7.61 -25.83 0.24
CA LEU A 121 -6.62 -26.57 -0.55
C LEU A 121 -5.21 -26.23 -0.07
N SER A 122 -4.35 -27.24 0.07
CA SER A 122 -2.93 -27.05 0.38
C SER A 122 -2.22 -26.33 -0.77
N ALA A 123 -1.14 -25.61 -0.47
CA ALA A 123 -0.35 -24.85 -1.46
C ALA A 123 0.13 -25.74 -2.63
N SER A 124 0.51 -26.99 -2.34
CA SER A 124 0.94 -27.97 -3.35
C SER A 124 -0.19 -28.34 -4.32
N LYS A 125 -1.42 -28.55 -3.80
CA LYS A 125 -2.61 -28.82 -4.63
C LYS A 125 -3.05 -27.59 -5.43
N LYS A 126 -2.84 -26.38 -4.88
CA LYS A 126 -3.07 -25.13 -5.63
C LYS A 126 -2.13 -25.02 -6.84
N LYS A 127 -0.85 -25.39 -6.68
CA LYS A 127 0.19 -25.30 -7.72
C LYS A 127 0.05 -26.34 -8.83
N GLU A 128 -0.42 -27.55 -8.51
CA GLU A 128 -0.71 -28.60 -9.49
C GLU A 128 -1.94 -28.24 -10.33
N LYS A 129 -3.02 -27.79 -9.67
CA LYS A 129 -4.23 -27.29 -10.32
C LYS A 129 -4.00 -26.03 -11.17
N LEU A 130 -3.02 -25.19 -10.79
CA LEU A 130 -2.58 -24.00 -11.55
C LEU A 130 -1.98 -24.38 -12.92
N ARG A 131 -1.21 -25.47 -13.02
CA ARG A 131 -0.61 -25.91 -14.29
C ARG A 131 -1.65 -26.36 -15.32
N ASP A 132 -2.69 -27.04 -14.86
CA ASP A 132 -3.74 -27.55 -15.75
C ASP A 132 -4.75 -26.47 -16.19
N GLN A 133 -4.84 -25.35 -15.44
CA GLN A 133 -5.88 -24.33 -15.64
C GLN A 133 -5.45 -23.12 -16.48
N VAL A 134 -4.15 -22.77 -16.49
CA VAL A 134 -3.61 -21.66 -17.32
C VAL A 134 -3.77 -21.94 -18.82
N LEU A 135 -4.01 -23.20 -19.22
CA LEU A 135 -4.19 -23.59 -20.62
C LEU A 135 -5.63 -23.47 -21.15
N ASN A 136 -6.64 -23.19 -20.31
CA ASN A 136 -8.07 -23.24 -20.69
C ASN A 136 -8.91 -22.05 -20.16
N ALA A 137 -8.37 -20.83 -20.25
CA ALA A 137 -9.01 -19.60 -19.75
C ALA A 137 -10.37 -19.28 -20.41
N SER A 138 -10.68 -19.84 -21.58
CA SER A 138 -11.92 -19.61 -22.32
C SER A 138 -13.11 -20.50 -21.92
N THR A 139 -12.96 -21.36 -20.91
CA THR A 139 -13.98 -22.40 -20.57
C THR A 139 -14.50 -22.35 -19.12
N PHE A 140 -14.15 -21.33 -18.34
CA PHE A 140 -14.66 -21.22 -16.97
C PHE A 140 -16.10 -20.72 -16.97
N SER A 141 -17.06 -21.60 -16.67
CA SER A 141 -18.41 -21.18 -16.31
C SER A 141 -18.37 -20.56 -14.92
N ILE A 142 -18.37 -19.24 -14.86
CA ILE A 142 -18.44 -18.49 -13.59
C ILE A 142 -19.90 -18.45 -13.15
N ASP A 143 -20.16 -18.89 -11.91
CA ASP A 143 -21.49 -18.82 -11.28
C ASP A 143 -21.73 -17.41 -10.72
N TRP A 144 -21.94 -16.45 -11.62
CA TRP A 144 -22.05 -15.01 -11.32
C TRP A 144 -22.99 -14.65 -10.15
N PRO A 145 -24.16 -15.28 -9.97
CA PRO A 145 -25.01 -15.03 -8.80
C PRO A 145 -24.30 -15.26 -7.45
N ASN A 146 -23.34 -16.18 -7.40
CA ASN A 146 -22.66 -16.61 -6.19
C ASN A 146 -21.20 -16.13 -6.08
N VAL A 147 -20.73 -15.29 -7.02
CA VAL A 147 -19.39 -14.70 -6.94
C VAL A 147 -19.39 -13.58 -5.90
N PRO A 148 -18.56 -13.65 -4.84
CA PRO A 148 -18.55 -12.63 -3.80
C PRO A 148 -17.91 -11.32 -4.25
N VAL A 149 -17.00 -11.34 -5.23
CA VAL A 149 -16.41 -10.12 -5.80
C VAL A 149 -17.44 -9.41 -6.66
N CYS A 150 -17.84 -8.21 -6.27
CA CYS A 150 -18.95 -7.49 -6.88
C CYS A 150 -18.49 -6.34 -7.76
N LEU A 151 -17.46 -5.60 -7.33
CA LEU A 151 -17.03 -4.36 -7.98
C LEU A 151 -15.50 -4.35 -8.07
N ALA A 152 -14.97 -3.98 -9.23
CA ALA A 152 -13.57 -3.59 -9.37
C ALA A 152 -13.47 -2.10 -9.72
N GLN A 153 -12.46 -1.44 -9.16
CA GLN A 153 -12.17 -0.03 -9.41
C GLN A 153 -10.81 0.11 -10.06
N ILE A 154 -10.74 0.86 -11.16
CA ILE A 154 -9.50 1.15 -11.88
C ILE A 154 -9.40 2.64 -12.13
N ALA A 155 -8.53 3.31 -11.38
CA ALA A 155 -8.20 4.71 -11.60
C ALA A 155 -7.02 4.83 -12.58
N THR A 156 -7.13 5.73 -13.55
CA THR A 156 -6.07 6.02 -14.52
C THR A 156 -5.50 7.42 -14.30
N ALA A 157 -4.28 7.67 -14.78
CA ALA A 157 -3.64 8.99 -14.64
C ALA A 157 -4.44 10.13 -15.29
N ASN A 158 -5.15 9.84 -16.39
CA ASN A 158 -5.81 10.86 -17.21
C ASN A 158 -7.31 11.01 -16.95
N ASN A 159 -7.86 10.27 -15.97
CA ASN A 159 -9.30 10.16 -15.68
C ASN A 159 -10.16 9.68 -16.86
N PRO A 160 -11.31 9.02 -16.59
CA PRO A 160 -11.99 8.81 -15.31
C PRO A 160 -11.53 7.56 -14.54
N VAL A 161 -12.12 7.33 -13.35
CA VAL A 161 -12.10 6.04 -12.65
C VAL A 161 -13.17 5.11 -13.23
N TYR A 162 -12.77 3.91 -13.63
CA TYR A 162 -13.68 2.89 -14.16
C TYR A 162 -14.19 2.00 -13.03
N LEU A 163 -15.51 1.87 -12.90
CA LEU A 163 -16.19 1.05 -11.91
C LEU A 163 -16.87 -0.13 -12.60
N LEU A 164 -16.30 -1.32 -12.48
CA LEU A 164 -16.79 -2.53 -13.13
C LEU A 164 -17.67 -3.32 -12.18
N HIS A 165 -19.00 -3.20 -12.33
CA HIS A 165 -19.93 -3.99 -11.52
C HIS A 165 -20.04 -5.40 -12.11
N MET A 166 -19.17 -6.31 -11.65
CA MET A 166 -18.95 -7.65 -12.21
C MET A 166 -20.24 -8.46 -12.32
N ARG A 167 -21.15 -8.34 -11.35
CA ARG A 167 -22.46 -9.01 -11.37
C ARG A 167 -23.43 -8.42 -12.40
N GLU A 168 -23.36 -7.12 -12.66
CA GLU A 168 -24.23 -6.45 -13.64
C GLU A 168 -23.73 -6.75 -15.06
N ILE A 169 -22.40 -6.78 -15.25
CA ILE A 169 -21.77 -7.20 -16.51
C ILE A 169 -22.06 -8.69 -16.81
N GLY A 170 -22.05 -9.55 -15.79
CA GLY A 170 -22.32 -10.99 -15.93
C GLY A 170 -21.24 -11.75 -16.71
N ALA A 171 -20.06 -11.15 -16.86
CA ALA A 171 -18.89 -11.71 -17.53
C ALA A 171 -17.62 -11.05 -16.99
N LEU A 172 -16.47 -11.70 -17.17
CA LEU A 172 -15.17 -11.13 -16.82
C LEU A 172 -14.57 -10.49 -18.07
N PRO A 173 -14.40 -9.15 -18.14
CA PRO A 173 -13.88 -8.50 -19.34
C PRO A 173 -12.45 -8.94 -19.67
N VAL A 174 -12.17 -9.17 -20.95
CA VAL A 174 -10.85 -9.56 -21.47
C VAL A 174 -9.82 -8.50 -21.14
N ASN A 175 -10.14 -7.21 -21.32
CA ASN A 175 -9.22 -6.14 -20.95
C ASN A 175 -8.98 -6.05 -19.44
N PHE A 176 -9.97 -6.40 -18.60
CA PHE A 176 -9.75 -6.50 -17.15
C PHE A 176 -8.76 -7.63 -16.82
N VAL A 177 -8.96 -8.81 -17.40
CA VAL A 177 -8.03 -9.94 -17.28
C VAL A 177 -6.62 -9.56 -17.71
N ARG A 178 -6.49 -8.89 -18.86
CA ARG A 178 -5.21 -8.39 -19.38
C ARG A 178 -4.54 -7.43 -18.41
N ILE A 179 -5.26 -6.49 -17.82
CA ILE A 179 -4.72 -5.54 -16.82
C ILE A 179 -4.19 -6.27 -15.60
N CYS A 180 -4.96 -7.22 -15.05
CA CYS A 180 -4.53 -8.00 -13.89
C CYS A 180 -3.28 -8.85 -14.18
N LEU A 181 -3.24 -9.50 -15.35
CA LEU A 181 -2.17 -10.40 -15.76
C LEU A 181 -0.96 -9.71 -16.40
N SER A 182 -1.01 -8.41 -16.67
CA SER A 182 0.13 -7.72 -17.28
C SER A 182 1.19 -7.41 -16.22
N PRO A 183 2.45 -7.86 -16.40
CA PRO A 183 3.56 -7.40 -15.59
C PRO A 183 3.98 -5.96 -15.93
N ASP A 184 3.58 -5.46 -17.10
CA ASP A 184 3.94 -4.12 -17.58
C ASP A 184 2.91 -3.05 -17.18
N ILE A 185 1.84 -3.43 -16.47
CA ILE A 185 0.85 -2.49 -15.92
C ILE A 185 0.96 -2.56 -14.41
N LEU A 186 1.33 -1.45 -13.78
CA LEU A 186 1.50 -1.38 -12.34
C LEU A 186 0.16 -1.09 -11.65
N LYS A 187 -0.23 -1.94 -10.70
CA LYS A 187 -1.44 -1.77 -9.88
C LYS A 187 -1.01 -1.28 -8.50
N VAL A 188 -1.55 -0.16 -8.04
CA VAL A 188 -1.18 0.46 -6.77
C VAL A 188 -2.39 0.61 -5.86
N SER A 189 -2.27 0.14 -4.61
CA SER A 189 -3.28 0.31 -3.55
C SER A 189 -2.77 -0.21 -2.21
N THR A 190 -3.60 -0.10 -1.17
CA THR A 190 -3.36 -0.79 0.10
C THR A 190 -4.18 -2.07 0.15
N GLY A 191 -3.65 -3.15 0.73
CA GLY A 191 -4.43 -4.38 0.92
C GLY A 191 -4.59 -5.26 -0.33
N LEU A 192 -3.83 -4.98 -1.40
CA LEU A 192 -3.84 -5.74 -2.67
C LEU A 192 -3.63 -7.25 -2.52
N PHE A 193 -3.01 -7.70 -1.44
CA PHE A 193 -2.89 -9.12 -1.14
C PHE A 193 -4.26 -9.79 -0.98
N SER A 194 -5.18 -9.16 -0.23
CA SER A 194 -6.55 -9.66 -0.07
C SER A 194 -7.29 -9.62 -1.40
N ASP A 195 -7.17 -8.53 -2.15
CA ASP A 195 -7.82 -8.39 -3.46
C ASP A 195 -7.35 -9.48 -4.42
N GLY A 196 -6.03 -9.71 -4.48
CA GLY A 196 -5.42 -10.80 -5.22
C GLY A 196 -5.93 -12.17 -4.80
N GLN A 197 -6.08 -12.42 -3.50
CA GLN A 197 -6.63 -13.68 -2.99
C GLN A 197 -8.09 -13.86 -3.45
N GLN A 198 -8.89 -12.79 -3.44
CA GLN A 198 -10.27 -12.82 -3.92
C GLN A 198 -10.33 -13.11 -5.43
N LEU A 199 -9.49 -12.45 -6.24
CA LEU A 199 -9.39 -12.73 -7.68
C LEU A 199 -8.97 -14.17 -7.96
N TRP A 200 -7.99 -14.67 -7.21
CA TRP A 200 -7.51 -16.03 -7.35
C TRP A 200 -8.57 -17.05 -6.96
N ASP A 201 -9.26 -16.84 -5.83
CA ASP A 201 -10.19 -17.81 -5.28
C ASP A 201 -11.46 -17.95 -6.12
N HIS A 202 -11.92 -16.85 -6.72
CA HIS A 202 -13.18 -16.79 -7.46
C HIS A 202 -13.02 -16.81 -8.98
N PHE A 203 -11.92 -16.27 -9.52
CA PHE A 203 -11.71 -16.18 -10.96
C PHE A 203 -10.45 -16.90 -11.45
N ARG A 204 -9.62 -17.45 -10.53
CA ARG A 204 -8.27 -17.98 -10.86
C ARG A 204 -7.40 -16.95 -11.57
N LEU A 205 -7.67 -15.67 -11.31
CA LEU A 205 -6.96 -14.56 -11.91
C LEU A 205 -5.84 -14.12 -10.98
N ASN A 206 -4.62 -14.06 -11.50
CA ASN A 206 -3.49 -13.50 -10.75
C ASN A 206 -3.43 -11.98 -10.94
N LEU A 207 -2.94 -11.26 -9.93
CA LEU A 207 -2.70 -9.82 -9.99
C LEU A 207 -1.19 -9.57 -9.98
N PHE A 208 -0.58 -9.56 -11.16
CA PHE A 208 0.87 -9.28 -11.30
C PHE A 208 1.17 -7.80 -11.07
N SER A 209 2.43 -7.43 -10.83
CA SER A 209 2.84 -6.01 -10.71
C SER A 209 1.94 -5.18 -9.80
N ALA A 210 1.71 -5.71 -8.59
CA ALA A 210 0.84 -5.13 -7.57
C ALA A 210 1.69 -4.55 -6.45
N VAL A 211 1.78 -3.22 -6.37
CA VAL A 211 2.57 -2.48 -5.38
C VAL A 211 1.70 -2.08 -4.19
N SER A 212 2.15 -2.53 -3.01
CA SER A 212 1.60 -2.08 -1.74
C SER A 212 1.95 -0.62 -1.46
N LEU A 213 0.94 0.23 -1.54
CA LEU A 213 1.03 1.64 -1.21
C LEU A 213 1.39 1.87 0.26
N GLY A 214 0.89 1.02 1.16
CA GLY A 214 1.20 1.13 2.59
C GLY A 214 2.69 0.94 2.89
N TYR A 215 3.38 0.04 2.19
CA TYR A 215 4.83 -0.12 2.33
C TYR A 215 5.61 1.00 1.66
N ALA A 216 5.20 1.45 0.47
CA ALA A 216 5.81 2.60 -0.18
C ALA A 216 5.73 3.85 0.70
N ALA A 217 4.56 4.10 1.30
CA ALA A 217 4.35 5.22 2.22
C ALA A 217 5.24 5.13 3.47
N ARG A 218 5.49 3.93 4.00
CA ARG A 218 6.41 3.74 5.14
C ARG A 218 7.85 4.15 4.83
N LEU A 219 8.31 3.92 3.59
CA LEU A 219 9.65 4.36 3.20
C LEU A 219 9.73 5.88 3.06
N ALA A 220 8.71 6.51 2.49
CA ALA A 220 8.68 7.97 2.31
C ALA A 220 8.45 8.72 3.64
N TYR A 221 7.63 8.16 4.53
CA TYR A 221 7.19 8.82 5.77
C TYR A 221 7.37 7.94 7.02
N PRO A 222 8.59 7.47 7.34
CA PRO A 222 8.81 6.52 8.42
C PRO A 222 8.34 7.08 9.78
N LYS A 223 8.62 8.35 10.08
CA LYS A 223 8.28 8.95 11.39
C LYS A 223 6.81 9.28 11.57
N ASP A 224 6.07 9.47 10.47
CA ASP A 224 4.65 9.86 10.51
C ASP A 224 3.70 8.68 10.44
N ILE A 225 4.12 7.58 9.79
CA ILE A 225 3.31 6.38 9.56
C ILE A 225 3.67 5.25 10.53
N LEU A 226 4.94 5.13 10.94
CA LEU A 226 5.39 4.04 11.81
C LEU A 226 5.17 4.20 13.32
N PRO A 227 4.95 5.39 13.93
CA PRO A 227 5.11 5.50 15.39
C PRO A 227 4.10 4.65 16.18
N ASN A 228 2.99 4.22 15.54
CA ASN A 228 1.88 3.51 16.21
C ASN A 228 1.41 2.23 15.52
N LEU A 229 2.07 1.76 14.45
CA LEU A 229 1.68 0.51 13.77
C LEU A 229 2.68 -0.60 14.10
N PRO A 230 2.22 -1.76 14.61
CA PRO A 230 3.08 -2.91 14.81
C PRO A 230 3.88 -3.25 13.53
N TYR A 231 5.13 -3.67 13.73
CA TYR A 231 5.97 -4.19 12.67
C TYR A 231 5.23 -5.31 11.92
N GLY A 232 5.22 -5.25 10.59
CA GLY A 232 4.51 -6.21 9.73
C GLY A 232 3.12 -5.80 9.24
N ASN A 233 2.42 -4.87 9.91
CA ASN A 233 1.10 -4.41 9.48
C ASN A 233 1.18 -3.36 8.37
N GLU A 234 0.46 -3.55 7.27
CA GLU A 234 0.37 -2.54 6.20
C GLU A 234 -0.53 -1.38 6.66
N PRO A 235 -0.10 -0.10 6.51
CA PRO A 235 -0.98 1.05 6.67
C PRO A 235 -2.16 0.98 5.69
N GLY A 236 -3.39 1.13 6.18
CA GLY A 236 -4.57 1.22 5.32
C GLY A 236 -4.66 2.56 4.60
N LEU A 237 -5.42 2.60 3.49
CA LEU A 237 -5.53 3.75 2.60
C LEU A 237 -5.84 5.07 3.31
N LEU A 238 -6.78 5.08 4.27
CA LEU A 238 -7.12 6.29 5.04
C LEU A 238 -5.88 6.94 5.67
N LEU A 239 -5.03 6.15 6.33
CA LEU A 239 -3.85 6.68 6.99
C LEU A 239 -2.86 7.20 5.96
N VAL A 240 -2.68 6.49 4.85
CA VAL A 240 -1.81 6.95 3.76
C VAL A 240 -2.31 8.29 3.21
N VAL A 241 -3.59 8.40 2.85
CA VAL A 241 -4.16 9.63 2.29
C VAL A 241 -4.05 10.81 3.26
N GLN A 242 -4.33 10.59 4.55
CA GLN A 242 -4.17 11.64 5.57
C GLN A 242 -2.73 12.11 5.72
N ARG A 243 -1.75 11.22 5.56
CA ARG A 243 -0.34 11.56 5.75
C ARG A 243 0.31 12.14 4.50
N VAL A 244 0.03 11.54 3.35
CA VAL A 244 0.61 11.90 2.06
C VAL A 244 -0.10 13.11 1.47
N LEU A 245 -1.42 13.05 1.36
CA LEU A 245 -2.22 14.07 0.66
C LEU A 245 -2.80 15.13 1.59
N LYS A 246 -2.71 14.93 2.91
CA LYS A 246 -3.33 15.80 3.94
C LYS A 246 -4.85 15.95 3.75
N LEU A 247 -5.50 14.87 3.31
CA LEU A 247 -6.94 14.80 3.07
C LEU A 247 -7.59 13.71 3.92
N HIS A 248 -8.89 13.82 4.11
CA HIS A 248 -9.72 12.79 4.72
C HIS A 248 -10.49 12.00 3.66
N ILE A 249 -10.66 10.69 3.89
CA ILE A 249 -11.59 9.84 3.14
C ILE A 249 -12.49 9.12 4.14
N GLY A 250 -13.76 8.97 3.80
CA GLY A 250 -14.72 8.24 4.63
C GLY A 250 -14.43 6.74 4.75
N LYS A 251 -15.05 6.08 5.74
CA LYS A 251 -15.07 4.61 5.90
C LYS A 251 -16.48 4.02 5.97
N ALA A 252 -17.50 4.87 5.91
CA ALA A 252 -18.89 4.48 6.20
C ALA A 252 -19.42 3.35 5.29
N LEU A 253 -18.92 3.26 4.06
CA LEU A 253 -19.40 2.31 3.06
C LEU A 253 -18.51 1.08 2.89
N GLN A 254 -17.47 0.91 3.72
CA GLN A 254 -16.53 -0.22 3.59
C GLN A 254 -17.24 -1.58 3.57
N THR A 255 -18.29 -1.74 4.40
CA THR A 255 -19.10 -2.97 4.52
C THR A 255 -20.49 -2.82 3.90
N SER A 256 -20.64 -1.97 2.89
CA SER A 256 -21.92 -1.76 2.21
C SER A 256 -22.36 -2.99 1.39
N ALA A 257 -23.62 -3.00 0.95
CA ALA A 257 -24.18 -4.03 0.07
C ALA A 257 -23.66 -3.86 -1.36
N TRP A 258 -22.40 -4.24 -1.58
CA TRP A 258 -21.68 -4.04 -2.85
C TRP A 258 -22.21 -4.88 -4.02
N ASP A 259 -23.08 -5.84 -3.76
CA ASP A 259 -23.81 -6.62 -4.75
C ASP A 259 -25.12 -5.95 -5.22
N SER A 260 -25.46 -4.78 -4.68
CA SER A 260 -26.67 -4.03 -5.06
C SER A 260 -26.61 -3.56 -6.51
N ILE A 261 -27.68 -3.81 -7.27
CA ILE A 261 -27.85 -3.31 -8.63
C ILE A 261 -29.15 -2.48 -8.68
N PRO A 262 -29.10 -1.16 -8.95
CA PRO A 262 -27.89 -0.35 -9.15
C PRO A 262 -27.15 -0.04 -7.83
N LEU A 263 -25.87 0.34 -7.94
CA LEU A 263 -25.15 0.99 -6.83
C LEU A 263 -25.74 2.38 -6.55
N SER A 264 -25.69 2.83 -5.30
CA SER A 264 -26.03 4.21 -4.93
C SER A 264 -24.94 5.20 -5.34
N ASP A 265 -25.29 6.49 -5.46
CA ASP A 265 -24.32 7.56 -5.76
C ASP A 265 -23.20 7.63 -4.71
N GLU A 266 -23.53 7.39 -3.45
CA GLU A 266 -22.55 7.36 -2.35
C GLU A 266 -21.57 6.18 -2.49
N GLN A 267 -22.06 5.00 -2.89
CA GLN A 267 -21.22 3.82 -3.17
C GLN A 267 -20.30 4.06 -4.36
N ILE A 268 -20.82 4.66 -5.44
CA ILE A 268 -20.06 5.04 -6.64
C ILE A 268 -18.94 6.00 -6.25
N HIS A 269 -19.28 7.07 -5.52
CA HIS A 269 -18.32 8.08 -5.07
C HIS A 269 -17.23 7.47 -4.16
N TYR A 270 -17.62 6.64 -3.19
CA TYR A 270 -16.70 5.97 -2.28
C TYR A 270 -15.73 5.05 -3.04
N ALA A 271 -16.26 4.18 -3.91
CA ALA A 271 -15.45 3.25 -4.68
C ALA A 271 -14.49 3.99 -5.63
N ALA A 272 -14.97 5.04 -6.29
CA ALA A 272 -14.12 5.85 -7.15
C ALA A 272 -12.99 6.54 -6.37
N THR A 273 -13.31 7.03 -5.16
CA THR A 273 -12.35 7.67 -4.26
C THR A 273 -11.25 6.72 -3.83
N ASP A 274 -11.55 5.47 -3.46
CA ASP A 274 -10.54 4.52 -2.99
C ASP A 274 -9.44 4.27 -4.05
N ALA A 275 -9.83 3.97 -5.29
CA ALA A 275 -8.85 3.74 -6.36
C ALA A 275 -8.12 5.04 -6.76
N HIS A 276 -8.81 6.16 -6.85
CA HIS A 276 -8.20 7.43 -7.24
C HIS A 276 -7.22 7.96 -6.19
N ALA A 277 -7.60 7.91 -4.91
CA ALA A 277 -6.75 8.34 -3.79
C ALA A 277 -5.52 7.46 -3.62
N ALA A 278 -5.63 6.15 -3.93
CA ALA A 278 -4.49 5.26 -3.99
C ALA A 278 -3.48 5.71 -5.07
N LEU A 279 -3.94 5.94 -6.30
CA LEU A 279 -3.08 6.40 -7.40
C LEU A 279 -2.44 7.76 -7.09
N ALA A 280 -3.23 8.72 -6.61
CA ALA A 280 -2.74 10.05 -6.27
C ALA A 280 -1.67 10.01 -5.17
N SER A 281 -1.90 9.22 -4.12
CA SER A 281 -0.92 9.03 -3.04
C SER A 281 0.37 8.42 -3.56
N TYR A 282 0.28 7.43 -4.46
CA TYR A 282 1.45 6.78 -5.03
C TYR A 282 2.32 7.75 -5.84
N VAL A 283 1.70 8.60 -6.67
CA VAL A 283 2.41 9.62 -7.47
C VAL A 283 3.19 10.58 -6.57
N VAL A 284 2.59 11.03 -5.46
CA VAL A 284 3.26 11.90 -4.48
C VAL A 284 4.42 11.17 -3.79
N ILE A 285 4.20 9.93 -3.34
CA ILE A 285 5.25 9.11 -2.71
C ILE A 285 6.43 8.89 -3.66
N GLN A 286 6.18 8.53 -4.92
CA GLN A 286 7.25 8.34 -5.91
C GLN A 286 8.09 9.61 -6.08
N LYS A 287 7.43 10.77 -6.20
CA LYS A 287 8.09 12.06 -6.33
C LYS A 287 8.98 12.36 -5.12
N GLU A 288 8.45 12.20 -3.91
CA GLU A 288 9.22 12.48 -2.69
C GLU A 288 10.41 11.52 -2.51
N LEU A 289 10.24 10.23 -2.81
CA LEU A 289 11.33 9.26 -2.76
C LEU A 289 12.43 9.61 -3.77
N ALA A 290 12.05 10.00 -4.99
CA ALA A 290 13.01 10.44 -6.02
C ALA A 290 13.77 11.69 -5.59
N GLU A 291 13.10 12.68 -4.98
CA GLU A 291 13.74 13.89 -4.43
C GLU A 291 14.74 13.57 -3.31
N CYS A 292 14.49 12.52 -2.53
CA CYS A 292 15.41 12.03 -1.51
C CYS A 292 16.55 11.14 -2.06
N GLY A 293 16.66 11.00 -3.38
CA GLY A 293 17.69 10.17 -4.03
C GLY A 293 17.42 8.67 -3.97
N PHE A 294 16.21 8.25 -3.57
CA PHE A 294 15.79 6.85 -3.66
C PHE A 294 15.22 6.60 -5.05
N ALA A 295 15.92 5.77 -5.84
CA ALA A 295 15.29 5.15 -7.00
C ALA A 295 14.26 4.14 -6.49
N VAL A 296 12.98 4.48 -6.59
CA VAL A 296 11.90 3.54 -6.30
C VAL A 296 12.00 2.43 -7.33
N ASN A 297 12.44 1.26 -6.90
CA ASN A 297 12.26 0.05 -7.69
C ASN A 297 10.89 -0.51 -7.32
N ASP A 298 9.96 -0.48 -8.26
CA ASP A 298 8.59 -0.95 -8.06
C ASP A 298 8.54 -2.42 -7.61
N ASP A 299 9.59 -3.20 -7.92
CA ASP A 299 9.76 -4.58 -7.45
C ASP A 299 9.84 -4.72 -5.91
N TRP A 300 10.13 -3.64 -5.17
CA TRP A 300 10.30 -3.68 -3.71
C TRP A 300 9.00 -3.84 -2.94
N PHE A 301 7.86 -3.65 -3.60
CA PHE A 301 6.56 -3.65 -2.92
C PHE A 301 5.59 -4.62 -3.55
N MET A 302 6.11 -5.54 -4.37
CA MET A 302 5.30 -6.47 -5.13
C MET A 302 4.87 -7.68 -4.31
N TYR A 303 3.61 -8.05 -4.47
CA TYR A 303 3.09 -9.33 -3.99
C TYR A 303 3.16 -10.39 -5.08
N ASP A 304 3.61 -11.60 -4.71
CA ASP A 304 3.31 -12.82 -5.45
C ASP A 304 2.16 -13.54 -4.74
N ILE A 305 0.96 -13.29 -5.25
CA ILE A 305 -0.28 -13.81 -4.68
C ILE A 305 -0.36 -15.33 -4.81
N VAL A 306 0.18 -15.91 -5.88
CA VAL A 306 0.13 -17.37 -6.13
C VAL A 306 0.98 -18.11 -5.11
N ASN A 307 2.17 -17.60 -4.81
CA ASN A 307 3.05 -18.20 -3.81
C ASN A 307 2.78 -17.67 -2.38
N CYS A 308 1.78 -16.79 -2.21
CA CYS A 308 1.49 -16.06 -0.98
C CYS A 308 2.76 -15.43 -0.37
N ALA A 309 3.67 -14.96 -1.23
CA ALA A 309 4.99 -14.47 -0.83
C ALA A 309 5.10 -12.97 -1.15
N ARG A 310 5.70 -12.22 -0.22
CA ARG A 310 6.15 -10.86 -0.50
C ARG A 310 7.41 -10.99 -1.37
N VAL A 311 7.38 -10.42 -2.56
CA VAL A 311 8.53 -10.46 -3.47
C VAL A 311 9.33 -9.18 -3.28
N MET A 312 10.56 -9.35 -2.82
CA MET A 312 11.61 -8.34 -2.94
C MET A 312 12.59 -8.89 -3.97
N ARG A 313 12.67 -8.31 -5.18
CA ARG A 313 13.69 -8.78 -6.15
C ARG A 313 15.02 -8.06 -5.92
N GLY A 314 15.94 -8.73 -5.23
CA GLY A 314 17.38 -8.45 -5.27
C GLY A 314 18.07 -9.43 -6.22
N LYS A 315 19.04 -8.97 -7.01
CA LYS A 315 19.70 -9.72 -8.10
C LYS A 315 20.13 -11.13 -7.69
N GLU A 316 19.73 -12.12 -8.48
CA GLU A 316 20.31 -13.47 -8.59
C GLU A 316 20.75 -14.16 -7.28
N ALA A 317 19.85 -14.35 -6.32
CA ALA A 317 19.98 -15.43 -5.33
C ALA A 317 18.67 -15.62 -4.57
N ALA A 318 18.28 -16.88 -4.38
CA ALA A 318 17.35 -17.39 -3.36
C ALA A 318 16.20 -16.47 -2.90
N TRP A 319 14.99 -16.84 -3.31
CA TRP A 319 13.70 -16.46 -2.71
C TRP A 319 13.74 -16.60 -1.19
N THR A 320 14.18 -15.56 -0.50
CA THR A 320 14.18 -15.47 0.95
C THR A 320 13.61 -14.11 1.35
N ALA A 321 12.84 -14.10 2.43
CA ALA A 321 12.20 -12.93 3.01
C ALA A 321 13.22 -11.97 3.65
N GLN A 322 14.32 -11.68 2.96
CA GLN A 322 15.32 -10.71 3.39
C GLN A 322 15.11 -9.43 2.58
N CYS A 323 14.16 -8.64 3.06
CA CYS A 323 14.14 -7.22 2.78
C CYS A 323 15.38 -6.62 3.50
N PRO A 324 16.25 -5.82 2.84
CA PRO A 324 17.54 -5.37 3.40
C PRO A 324 17.44 -4.58 4.72
N TRP A 325 16.24 -4.13 5.07
CA TRP A 325 15.94 -3.39 6.29
C TRP A 325 15.56 -4.28 7.47
N TRP A 326 15.30 -5.58 7.25
CA TRP A 326 15.00 -6.54 8.32
C TRP A 326 16.22 -6.84 9.21
N SER A 327 17.43 -6.53 8.75
CA SER A 327 18.65 -6.66 9.53
C SER A 327 19.10 -5.37 10.23
N ILE A 328 18.35 -4.26 10.11
CA ILE A 328 18.78 -2.98 10.69
C ILE A 328 18.42 -2.84 12.18
N ASP A 329 17.49 -3.63 12.73
CA ASP A 329 17.03 -3.43 14.12
C ASP A 329 16.90 -4.72 14.97
N GLU A 330 17.90 -5.62 14.97
CA GLU A 330 18.16 -6.46 16.16
C GLU A 330 19.16 -5.84 17.14
N HIS A 331 19.87 -4.78 16.75
CA HIS A 331 20.93 -4.19 17.60
C HIS A 331 20.67 -2.76 18.13
N ILE A 332 19.59 -2.09 17.74
CA ILE A 332 19.36 -0.67 18.15
C ILE A 332 18.33 -0.51 19.29
N PHE A 333 17.64 -1.56 19.74
CA PHE A 333 16.63 -1.43 20.82
C PHE A 333 16.78 -2.34 22.05
N ILE A 334 17.91 -3.03 22.24
CA ILE A 334 18.28 -3.60 23.56
C ILE A 334 19.50 -2.85 24.09
N GLY A 335 19.24 -1.67 24.64
CA GLY A 335 20.23 -0.80 25.27
C GLY A 335 19.58 0.01 26.38
N ARG A 336 19.03 -0.67 27.39
CA ARG A 336 18.87 -0.11 28.72
C ARG A 336 19.75 -0.92 29.67
N SER A 337 20.86 -0.31 30.06
CA SER A 337 21.53 -0.53 31.34
C SER A 337 20.56 -0.31 32.50
#